data_AF-A0A3B8Z2T2-F1
#
_entry.id   AF-A0A3B8Z2T2-F1
#
_cell.length_a   1.000
_cell.length_b   1.000
_cell.length_c   1.000
_cell.angle_alpha   90.00
_cell.angle_beta   90.00
_cell.angle_gamma   90.00
#
_symmetry.space_group_name_H-M   'P 1'
#
loop_
_entity.id
_entity.type
_entity.pdbx_description
1 polymer ?
#
loop_
_entity_poly.entity_id
_entity_poly.type
_entity_poly.pdbx_seq_one_letter_code
_entity_poly.pdbx_strand_id
1 'polypeptide(L)'
;MRTGEFKWKFNVIPRPGEVGHETWEDDAWSYTGDVSSWAPLSADPELGLVYIPTNAATIDFYGGFQPGDNLFSASLIALDVETGERRWHFQMVHHDVWNNDTPTAPLLMDVNVAGRKVPGVFQATKQAFLYSFNRETGEPIWPIVERPVPQSAVPGEQLSPTQPFPTKPAPYDIQELSVDGLIDFTPELRQEALDIVADYKLGGLFNPPMQKDNPEGLIGSAWCPGELGGTNITGPPAADPQTGIIYTISRTNCGWRTIVPGEERDLLLERPTGVTIAEFAVGMGTPNGVRGPRGLPLEKPPYSRITAIDLNTGDHLWWIPNGGTPRFIQNHPALQGLDIPPTGNINHSALMITPTMLLHTAIGDDGETPYLFSVNKATGERMGSVESPGLGMYGMMSYMHDGRQRIVLQTPGQLAAFSLPTKEN
;
A
#
# COMPACT_ATOMS: atom_id res chain seq x y z
N MET A 1 -29.10 -3.03 -13.13
CA MET A 1 -29.73 -1.69 -13.05
C MET A 1 -30.87 -1.62 -14.06
N ARG A 2 -32.05 -1.08 -13.71
CA ARG A 2 -33.20 -0.96 -14.65
C ARG A 2 -33.42 0.47 -15.18
N THR A 3 -33.24 1.49 -14.35
CA THR A 3 -33.60 2.89 -14.67
C THR A 3 -32.44 3.88 -14.61
N GLY A 4 -31.41 3.62 -13.79
CA GLY A 4 -30.35 4.60 -13.50
C GLY A 4 -30.80 5.74 -12.58
N GLU A 5 -31.98 5.62 -11.97
CA GLU A 5 -32.48 6.59 -10.99
C GLU A 5 -31.55 6.66 -9.77
N PHE A 6 -31.28 7.88 -9.30
CA PHE A 6 -30.45 8.14 -8.14
C PHE A 6 -31.14 7.62 -6.86
N LYS A 7 -30.48 6.74 -6.11
CA LYS A 7 -31.01 6.20 -4.85
C LYS A 7 -30.61 7.04 -3.64
N TRP A 8 -29.31 7.21 -3.44
CA TRP A 8 -28.75 7.89 -2.27
C TRP A 8 -27.34 8.39 -2.57
N LYS A 9 -26.85 9.28 -1.69
CA LYS A 9 -25.47 9.73 -1.64
C LYS A 9 -25.02 9.77 -0.18
N PHE A 10 -23.82 9.30 0.06
CA PHE A 10 -23.08 9.53 1.29
C PHE A 10 -22.04 10.64 1.05
N ASN A 11 -21.97 11.64 1.92
CA ASN A 11 -20.94 12.68 1.85
C ASN A 11 -19.70 12.19 2.61
N VAL A 12 -18.65 11.82 1.88
CA VAL A 12 -17.40 11.31 2.48
C VAL A 12 -16.60 12.41 3.18
N ILE A 13 -16.69 13.65 2.68
CA ILE A 13 -16.36 14.84 3.46
C ILE A 13 -17.67 15.29 4.13
N PRO A 14 -17.81 15.15 5.45
CA PRO A 14 -19.07 15.41 6.16
C PRO A 14 -19.43 16.90 6.14
N ARG A 15 -20.71 17.18 5.98
CA ARG A 15 -21.31 18.53 6.08
C ARG A 15 -21.69 18.86 7.52
N PRO A 16 -21.97 20.13 7.85
CA PRO A 16 -22.43 20.52 9.17
C PRO A 16 -23.62 19.66 9.64
N GLY A 17 -23.45 19.02 10.80
CA GLY A 17 -24.43 18.12 11.41
C GLY A 17 -24.32 16.64 11.00
N GLU A 18 -23.43 16.29 10.08
CA GLU A 18 -23.08 14.90 9.73
C GLU A 18 -21.94 14.38 10.61
N VAL A 19 -21.89 13.06 10.82
CA VAL A 19 -20.84 12.43 11.64
C VAL A 19 -19.46 12.67 11.03
N GLY A 20 -18.51 13.12 11.84
CA GLY A 20 -17.13 13.39 11.43
C GLY A 20 -16.88 14.84 11.02
N HIS A 21 -17.93 15.66 10.89
CA HIS A 21 -17.79 17.09 10.58
C HIS A 21 -16.94 17.82 11.62
N GLU A 22 -17.03 17.42 12.89
CA GLU A 22 -16.25 17.96 14.00
C GLU A 22 -14.73 17.77 13.85
N THR A 23 -14.29 16.89 12.94
CA THR A 23 -12.86 16.64 12.65
C THR A 23 -12.31 17.50 11.51
N TRP A 24 -13.15 18.38 10.95
CA TRP A 24 -12.77 19.36 9.94
C TRP A 24 -12.85 20.76 10.54
N GLU A 25 -11.72 21.23 11.05
CA GLU A 25 -11.62 22.54 11.67
C GLU A 25 -11.62 23.65 10.62
N ASP A 26 -11.84 24.90 11.05
CA ASP A 26 -11.80 26.11 10.20
C ASP A 26 -12.67 26.06 8.92
N ASP A 27 -13.78 25.31 8.98
CA ASP A 27 -14.67 25.07 7.83
C ASP A 27 -13.97 24.41 6.62
N ALA A 28 -12.87 23.69 6.86
CA ALA A 28 -12.08 23.02 5.83
C ALA A 28 -12.87 22.09 4.93
N TRP A 29 -13.93 21.47 5.46
CA TRP A 29 -14.87 20.62 4.73
C TRP A 29 -15.50 21.32 3.50
N SER A 30 -15.60 22.66 3.52
CA SER A 30 -16.35 23.44 2.52
C SER A 30 -15.55 23.75 1.25
N TYR A 31 -14.21 23.70 1.33
CA TYR A 31 -13.30 24.01 0.22
C TYR A 31 -12.29 22.90 -0.06
N THR A 32 -12.11 21.95 0.87
CA THR A 32 -11.27 20.77 0.65
C THR A 32 -11.99 19.75 -0.23
N GLY A 33 -11.23 19.09 -1.09
CA GLY A 33 -11.73 18.04 -1.98
C GLY A 33 -10.97 16.73 -1.80
N ASP A 34 -11.26 15.80 -2.71
CA ASP A 34 -10.50 14.56 -2.89
C ASP A 34 -10.47 13.64 -1.68
N VAL A 35 -11.64 13.29 -1.13
CA VAL A 35 -11.81 12.05 -0.36
C VAL A 35 -12.74 11.14 -1.15
N SER A 36 -12.13 10.24 -1.91
CA SER A 36 -12.74 9.38 -2.91
C SER A 36 -12.41 7.91 -2.68
N SER A 37 -13.30 7.05 -3.18
CA SER A 37 -13.03 5.61 -3.28
C SER A 37 -12.62 5.26 -4.71
N TRP A 38 -11.42 5.66 -5.09
CA TRP A 38 -10.85 5.32 -6.40
C TRP A 38 -10.47 3.83 -6.49
N ALA A 39 -10.13 3.19 -5.37
CA ALA A 39 -9.87 1.77 -5.28
C ALA A 39 -11.17 0.94 -5.41
N PRO A 40 -11.10 -0.32 -5.90
CA PRO A 40 -12.26 -1.19 -5.98
C PRO A 40 -12.90 -1.45 -4.60
N LEU A 41 -14.22 -1.62 -4.59
CA LEU A 41 -15.02 -1.90 -3.39
C LEU A 41 -15.20 -3.40 -3.18
N SER A 42 -15.57 -3.78 -1.95
CA SER A 42 -16.12 -5.11 -1.66
C SER A 42 -17.53 -4.98 -1.10
N ALA A 43 -18.35 -6.03 -1.25
CA ALA A 43 -19.69 -6.06 -0.72
C ALA A 43 -20.01 -7.43 -0.12
N ASP A 44 -20.82 -7.44 0.94
CA ASP A 44 -21.43 -8.63 1.51
C ASP A 44 -22.93 -8.62 1.19
N PRO A 45 -23.39 -9.43 0.23
CA PRO A 45 -24.80 -9.50 -0.14
C PRO A 45 -25.71 -10.03 0.96
N GLU A 46 -25.20 -10.84 1.90
CA GLU A 46 -26.00 -11.40 2.99
C GLU A 46 -26.29 -10.35 4.06
N LEU A 47 -25.28 -9.50 4.35
CA LEU A 47 -25.43 -8.39 5.29
C LEU A 47 -26.04 -7.13 4.65
N GLY A 48 -26.10 -7.06 3.31
CA GLY A 48 -26.52 -5.87 2.58
C GLY A 48 -25.54 -4.70 2.71
N LEU A 49 -24.24 -4.99 2.91
CA LEU A 49 -23.22 -3.97 3.15
C LEU A 49 -22.25 -3.83 1.99
N VAL A 50 -21.81 -2.60 1.73
CA VAL A 50 -20.66 -2.27 0.88
C VAL A 50 -19.56 -1.66 1.73
N TYR A 51 -18.32 -2.10 1.52
CA TYR A 51 -17.12 -1.65 2.20
C TYR A 51 -16.30 -0.78 1.26
N ILE A 52 -16.11 0.47 1.68
CA ILE A 52 -15.60 1.56 0.85
C ILE A 52 -14.28 2.06 1.43
N PRO A 53 -13.12 1.67 0.86
CA PRO A 53 -11.83 2.29 1.16
C PRO A 53 -11.76 3.71 0.61
N THR A 54 -11.14 4.65 1.33
CA THR A 54 -10.98 6.05 0.88
C THR A 54 -9.50 6.47 0.83
N ASN A 55 -9.18 7.46 0.00
CA ASN A 55 -7.88 8.11 0.00
C ASN A 55 -7.74 9.22 1.04
N ALA A 56 -6.52 9.74 1.16
CA ALA A 56 -6.22 10.98 1.87
C ALA A 56 -6.93 12.17 1.18
N ALA A 57 -7.19 13.22 1.95
CA ALA A 57 -7.75 14.47 1.41
C ALA A 57 -6.70 15.26 0.61
N THR A 58 -7.15 16.12 -0.31
CA THR A 58 -6.24 17.06 -0.99
C THR A 58 -5.61 17.99 0.04
N ILE A 59 -4.32 18.35 -0.05
CA ILE A 59 -3.31 18.02 -1.07
C ILE A 59 -2.34 16.98 -0.49
N ASP A 60 -1.80 16.13 -1.35
CA ASP A 60 -0.77 15.18 -0.92
C ASP A 60 0.38 15.90 -0.18
N PHE A 61 0.76 15.35 0.97
CA PHE A 61 1.94 15.74 1.77
C PHE A 61 1.90 17.10 2.48
N TYR A 62 0.77 17.81 2.44
CA TYR A 62 0.54 19.02 3.25
C TYR A 62 -0.96 19.18 3.57
N GLY A 63 -1.29 19.36 4.85
CA GLY A 63 -2.65 19.47 5.37
C GLY A 63 -2.94 20.78 6.09
N GLY A 64 -2.05 21.77 6.08
CA GLY A 64 -2.21 22.99 6.91
C GLY A 64 -3.45 23.85 6.59
N PHE A 65 -4.11 23.67 5.44
CA PHE A 65 -5.39 24.32 5.14
C PHE A 65 -6.62 23.50 5.55
N GLN A 66 -6.42 22.27 6.02
CA GLN A 66 -7.45 21.35 6.47
C GLN A 66 -7.17 20.81 7.89
N PRO A 67 -7.10 21.67 8.91
CA PRO A 67 -6.83 21.23 10.28
C PRO A 67 -7.88 20.21 10.80
N GLY A 68 -7.44 19.34 11.71
CA GLY A 68 -8.22 18.26 12.31
C GLY A 68 -7.96 16.89 11.68
N ASP A 69 -8.50 15.82 12.25
CA ASP A 69 -8.23 14.44 11.80
C ASP A 69 -8.78 14.13 10.39
N ASN A 70 -9.66 14.98 9.84
CA ASN A 70 -10.21 14.88 8.48
C ASN A 70 -10.99 13.59 8.18
N LEU A 71 -11.86 13.13 9.09
CA LEU A 71 -12.70 11.95 8.88
C LEU A 71 -13.72 12.20 7.74
N PHE A 72 -13.85 11.41 6.67
CA PHE A 72 -13.47 10.01 6.47
C PHE A 72 -12.30 9.81 5.49
N SER A 73 -11.24 10.61 5.56
CA SER A 73 -10.01 10.34 4.80
C SER A 73 -9.31 9.07 5.28
N ALA A 74 -8.57 8.39 4.40
CA ALA A 74 -7.80 7.17 4.68
C ALA A 74 -8.56 6.16 5.56
N SER A 75 -9.82 5.90 5.22
CA SER A 75 -10.79 5.19 6.04
C SER A 75 -11.37 3.98 5.32
N LEU A 76 -11.89 3.04 6.10
CA LEU A 76 -12.77 1.98 5.63
C LEU A 76 -14.19 2.26 6.13
N ILE A 77 -15.13 2.47 5.22
CA ILE A 77 -16.52 2.81 5.54
C ILE A 77 -17.43 1.66 5.16
N ALA A 78 -18.29 1.21 6.07
CA ALA A 78 -19.35 0.25 5.76
C ALA A 78 -20.70 0.97 5.65
N LEU A 79 -21.32 0.90 4.46
CA LEU A 79 -22.62 1.48 4.19
C LEU A 79 -23.65 0.40 3.88
N ASP A 80 -24.89 0.64 4.28
CA ASP A 80 -26.04 -0.12 3.78
C ASP A 80 -26.25 0.16 2.29
N VAL A 81 -26.34 -0.89 1.48
CA VAL A 81 -26.41 -0.77 0.01
C VAL A 81 -27.75 -0.18 -0.48
N GLU A 82 -28.82 -0.34 0.30
CA GLU A 82 -30.15 0.12 -0.07
C GLU A 82 -30.38 1.58 0.32
N THR A 83 -29.91 2.00 1.49
CA THR A 83 -30.18 3.33 2.05
C THR A 83 -29.00 4.30 1.97
N GLY A 84 -27.76 3.80 1.88
CA GLY A 84 -26.55 4.61 1.99
C GLY A 84 -26.20 4.99 3.43
N GLU A 85 -26.92 4.48 4.42
CA GLU A 85 -26.68 4.76 5.82
C GLU A 85 -25.35 4.13 6.29
N ARG A 86 -24.57 4.90 7.05
CA ARG A 86 -23.32 4.45 7.63
C ARG A 86 -23.59 3.48 8.77
N ARG A 87 -23.09 2.25 8.63
CA ARG A 87 -23.18 1.20 9.66
C ARG A 87 -22.02 1.29 10.64
N TRP A 88 -20.80 1.33 10.11
CA TRP A 88 -19.58 1.56 10.87
C TRP A 88 -18.50 2.15 9.97
N HIS A 89 -17.42 2.62 10.56
CA HIS A 89 -16.21 3.04 9.83
C HIS A 89 -14.99 2.86 10.73
N PHE A 90 -13.81 2.88 10.13
CA PHE A 90 -12.54 3.02 10.84
C PHE A 90 -11.58 3.90 10.03
N GLN A 91 -10.97 4.89 10.67
CA GLN A 91 -9.96 5.75 10.05
C GLN A 91 -8.57 5.18 10.33
N MET A 92 -7.82 4.83 9.28
CA MET A 92 -6.51 4.18 9.38
C MET A 92 -5.35 5.17 9.45
N VAL A 93 -5.57 6.42 9.02
CA VAL A 93 -4.62 7.52 9.17
C VAL A 93 -5.40 8.78 9.53
N HIS A 94 -5.05 9.37 10.67
CA HIS A 94 -5.56 10.67 11.08
C HIS A 94 -4.74 11.75 10.39
N HIS A 95 -5.38 12.74 9.76
CA HIS A 95 -4.69 13.87 9.11
C HIS A 95 -3.52 13.42 8.19
N ASP A 96 -3.84 12.75 7.09
CA ASP A 96 -2.83 12.10 6.24
C ASP A 96 -2.00 13.11 5.43
N VAL A 97 -0.68 13.14 5.67
CA VAL A 97 0.33 13.88 4.90
C VAL A 97 1.42 12.96 4.31
N TRP A 98 1.10 11.69 4.12
CA TRP A 98 2.03 10.65 3.64
C TRP A 98 1.53 9.95 2.38
N ASN A 99 0.32 10.27 1.92
CA ASN A 99 -0.36 9.58 0.82
C ASN A 99 -0.50 8.07 1.17
N ASN A 100 -0.97 7.81 2.38
CA ASN A 100 -1.28 6.48 2.92
C ASN A 100 -2.74 6.10 2.62
N ASP A 101 -3.22 6.39 1.41
CA ASP A 101 -4.51 5.89 0.95
C ASP A 101 -4.57 4.35 0.98
N THR A 102 -5.79 3.81 0.89
CA THR A 102 -6.04 2.38 0.74
C THR A 102 -6.30 2.00 -0.72
N PRO A 103 -5.32 1.40 -1.43
CA PRO A 103 -5.35 1.28 -2.89
C PRO A 103 -5.94 -0.03 -3.39
N THR A 104 -6.53 -0.85 -2.50
CA THR A 104 -7.01 -2.20 -2.83
C THR A 104 -8.37 -2.47 -2.18
N ALA A 105 -9.17 -3.34 -2.81
CA ALA A 105 -10.40 -3.81 -2.22
C ALA A 105 -10.13 -4.58 -0.91
N PRO A 106 -10.90 -4.33 0.16
CA PRO A 106 -10.80 -5.14 1.37
C PRO A 106 -11.30 -6.56 1.09
N LEU A 107 -10.61 -7.58 1.59
CA LEU A 107 -11.01 -8.97 1.40
C LEU A 107 -12.01 -9.41 2.47
N LEU A 108 -13.10 -10.05 2.06
CA LEU A 108 -14.12 -10.60 2.96
C LEU A 108 -13.92 -12.10 3.12
N MET A 109 -13.77 -12.57 4.36
CA MET A 109 -13.55 -13.97 4.64
C MET A 109 -13.95 -14.32 6.07
N ASP A 110 -14.59 -15.47 6.26
CA ASP A 110 -14.84 -16.00 7.60
C ASP A 110 -13.57 -16.67 8.14
N VAL A 111 -13.19 -16.35 9.37
CA VAL A 111 -11.98 -16.89 10.04
C VAL A 111 -12.33 -17.43 11.42
N ASN A 112 -11.47 -18.26 12.00
CA ASN A 112 -11.65 -18.82 13.33
C ASN A 112 -10.60 -18.29 14.31
N VAL A 113 -10.94 -17.25 15.07
CA VAL A 113 -10.03 -16.60 16.01
C VAL A 113 -10.35 -17.05 17.43
N ALA A 114 -9.37 -17.68 18.08
CA ALA A 114 -9.51 -18.23 19.43
C ALA A 114 -10.75 -19.15 19.60
N GLY A 115 -11.01 -20.00 18.60
CA GLY A 115 -12.13 -20.95 18.59
C GLY A 115 -13.50 -20.35 18.25
N ARG A 116 -13.57 -19.06 17.91
CA ARG A 116 -14.79 -18.38 17.47
C ARG A 116 -14.73 -18.04 16.00
N LYS A 117 -15.78 -18.42 15.28
CA LYS A 117 -15.99 -17.97 13.89
C LYS A 117 -16.26 -16.46 13.89
N VAL A 118 -15.48 -15.71 13.13
CA VAL A 118 -15.60 -14.26 12.96
C VAL A 118 -15.82 -13.98 11.47
N PRO A 119 -16.90 -13.28 11.09
CA PRO A 119 -17.07 -12.78 9.74
C PRO A 119 -16.10 -11.61 9.52
N GLY A 120 -14.96 -11.84 8.86
CA GLY A 120 -13.87 -10.88 8.75
C GLY A 120 -13.92 -10.00 7.50
N VAL A 121 -13.39 -8.79 7.63
CA VAL A 121 -12.96 -7.90 6.54
C VAL A 121 -11.52 -7.47 6.79
N PHE A 122 -10.67 -7.59 5.77
CA PHE A 122 -9.22 -7.42 5.87
C PHE A 122 -8.72 -6.41 4.84
N GLN A 123 -8.15 -5.31 5.30
CA GLN A 123 -7.64 -4.22 4.46
C GLN A 123 -6.11 -4.17 4.51
N ALA A 124 -5.47 -4.55 3.40
CA ALA A 124 -4.04 -4.34 3.20
C ALA A 124 -3.79 -2.88 2.79
N THR A 125 -2.76 -2.24 3.35
CA THR A 125 -2.52 -0.80 3.17
C THR A 125 -1.10 -0.50 2.69
N LYS A 126 -0.88 0.74 2.23
CA LYS A 126 0.47 1.23 1.89
C LYS A 126 1.41 1.21 3.09
N GLN A 127 0.88 1.34 4.30
CA GLN A 127 1.63 1.23 5.56
C GLN A 127 2.19 -0.19 5.80
N ALA A 128 1.87 -1.17 4.96
CA ALA A 128 2.18 -2.59 5.17
C ALA A 128 1.58 -3.17 6.46
N PHE A 129 0.43 -2.62 6.88
CA PHE A 129 -0.45 -3.20 7.89
C PHE A 129 -1.59 -3.96 7.24
N LEU A 130 -2.13 -4.93 7.99
CA LEU A 130 -3.38 -5.58 7.66
C LEU A 130 -4.44 -5.28 8.73
N TYR A 131 -5.22 -4.23 8.49
CA TYR A 131 -6.35 -3.90 9.37
C TYR A 131 -7.43 -4.97 9.24
N SER A 132 -7.88 -5.49 10.38
CA SER A 132 -8.69 -6.70 10.45
C SER A 132 -9.89 -6.45 11.37
N PHE A 133 -11.09 -6.47 10.80
CA PHE A 133 -12.33 -6.16 11.53
C PHE A 133 -13.36 -7.28 11.38
N ASN A 134 -14.26 -7.39 12.36
CA ASN A 134 -15.55 -8.01 12.12
C ASN A 134 -16.33 -7.15 11.11
N ARG A 135 -16.68 -7.73 9.96
CA ARG A 135 -17.29 -6.99 8.85
C ARG A 135 -18.71 -6.52 9.13
N GLU A 136 -19.42 -7.15 10.07
CA GLU A 136 -20.75 -6.72 10.48
C GLU A 136 -20.72 -5.50 11.41
N THR A 137 -19.77 -5.48 12.35
CA THR A 137 -19.76 -4.52 13.47
C THR A 137 -18.69 -3.42 13.35
N GLY A 138 -17.62 -3.66 12.58
CA GLY A 138 -16.44 -2.81 12.53
C GLY A 138 -15.50 -2.98 13.73
N GLU A 139 -15.81 -3.89 14.65
CA GLU A 139 -14.94 -4.15 15.81
C GLU A 139 -13.62 -4.78 15.35
N PRO A 140 -12.45 -4.29 15.81
CA PRO A 140 -11.17 -4.90 15.51
C PRO A 140 -11.10 -6.36 15.98
N ILE A 141 -10.62 -7.26 15.12
CA ILE A 141 -10.38 -8.66 15.48
C ILE A 141 -9.25 -8.77 16.51
N TRP A 142 -8.22 -7.95 16.35
CA TRP A 142 -7.12 -7.78 17.29
C TRP A 142 -6.97 -6.30 17.68
N PRO A 143 -6.38 -6.00 18.84
CA PRO A 143 -6.25 -4.63 19.31
C PRO A 143 -5.55 -3.72 18.29
N ILE A 144 -6.07 -2.50 18.15
CA ILE A 144 -5.41 -1.38 17.47
C ILE A 144 -5.15 -0.34 18.56
N VAL A 145 -3.90 0.12 18.66
CA VAL A 145 -3.47 1.04 19.72
C VAL A 145 -3.04 2.37 19.13
N GLU A 146 -3.48 3.46 19.74
CA GLU A 146 -2.98 4.80 19.44
C GLU A 146 -1.54 4.93 19.95
N ARG A 147 -0.63 5.39 19.08
CA ARG A 147 0.75 5.68 19.47
C ARG A 147 1.14 7.10 19.09
N PRO A 148 1.90 7.82 19.94
CA PRO A 148 2.46 9.12 19.57
C PRO A 148 3.32 9.02 18.31
N VAL A 149 3.19 10.01 17.43
CA VAL A 149 4.01 10.13 16.20
C VAL A 149 4.71 11.48 16.14
N PRO A 150 5.83 11.60 15.39
CA PRO A 150 6.51 12.88 15.21
C PRO A 150 5.56 13.94 14.60
N GLN A 151 5.70 15.17 15.08
CA GLN A 151 4.87 16.30 14.62
C GLN A 151 5.60 17.09 13.53
N SER A 152 4.83 17.71 12.63
CA SER A 152 5.38 18.49 11.53
C SER A 152 5.98 19.80 12.03
N ALA A 153 7.02 20.26 11.33
CA ALA A 153 7.59 21.60 11.49
C ALA A 153 7.28 22.51 10.29
N VAL A 154 6.52 22.01 9.30
CA VAL A 154 6.05 22.83 8.17
C VAL A 154 5.04 23.85 8.71
N PRO A 155 5.18 25.16 8.42
CA PRO A 155 4.25 26.18 8.88
C PRO A 155 2.80 25.86 8.49
N GLY A 156 1.87 26.09 9.41
CA GLY A 156 0.44 25.81 9.22
C GLY A 156 0.04 24.34 9.39
N GLU A 157 0.98 23.40 9.32
CA GLU A 157 0.69 21.97 9.42
C GLU A 157 0.33 21.53 10.85
N GLN A 158 -0.75 20.75 10.97
CA GLN A 158 -1.30 20.32 12.27
C GLN A 158 -1.63 18.82 12.23
N LEU A 159 -0.60 18.01 12.47
CA LEU A 159 -0.76 16.56 12.49
C LEU A 159 -1.50 16.11 13.75
N SER A 160 -2.17 14.96 13.63
CA SER A 160 -2.73 14.29 14.78
C SER A 160 -1.61 13.88 15.77
N PRO A 161 -1.80 14.03 17.10
CA PRO A 161 -0.80 13.65 18.09
C PRO A 161 -0.47 12.15 18.10
N THR A 162 -1.45 11.32 17.70
CA THR A 162 -1.32 9.87 17.65
C THR A 162 -1.81 9.30 16.32
N GLN A 163 -1.43 8.07 16.04
CA GLN A 163 -1.94 7.30 14.92
C GLN A 163 -2.31 5.88 15.38
N PRO A 164 -3.24 5.21 14.67
CA PRO A 164 -3.63 3.84 14.97
C PRO A 164 -2.57 2.84 14.51
N PHE A 165 -2.16 1.94 15.39
CA PHE A 165 -1.25 0.84 15.09
C PHE A 165 -1.90 -0.51 15.40
N PRO A 166 -2.24 -1.32 14.37
CA PRO A 166 -2.65 -2.70 14.57
C PRO A 166 -1.58 -3.49 15.32
N THR A 167 -2.00 -4.23 16.34
CA THR A 167 -1.09 -5.12 17.08
C THR A 167 -0.92 -6.46 16.40
N LYS A 168 -1.86 -6.84 15.53
CA LYS A 168 -1.84 -8.09 14.79
C LYS A 168 -2.66 -7.98 13.49
N PRO A 169 -2.24 -8.63 12.39
CA PRO A 169 -0.94 -9.27 12.16
C PRO A 169 0.25 -8.32 12.34
N ALA A 170 1.46 -8.88 12.45
CA ALA A 170 2.66 -8.06 12.39
C ALA A 170 2.72 -7.32 11.04
N PRO A 171 3.42 -6.18 10.95
CA PRO A 171 3.59 -5.49 9.68
C PRO A 171 4.37 -6.39 8.71
N TYR A 172 3.96 -6.43 7.44
CA TYR A 172 4.54 -7.35 6.45
C TYR A 172 5.66 -6.71 5.60
N ASP A 173 6.05 -5.48 5.93
CA ASP A 173 7.22 -4.76 5.42
C ASP A 173 7.83 -3.88 6.54
N ILE A 174 9.00 -3.30 6.28
CA ILE A 174 9.67 -2.37 7.19
C ILE A 174 8.74 -1.21 7.56
N GLN A 175 8.84 -0.75 8.79
CA GLN A 175 8.04 0.34 9.36
C GLN A 175 8.87 1.58 9.69
N GLU A 176 10.16 1.51 9.37
CA GLU A 176 11.17 2.52 9.68
C GLU A 176 12.38 2.27 8.78
N LEU A 177 12.99 3.35 8.30
CA LEU A 177 14.36 3.31 7.80
C LEU A 177 15.29 3.86 8.87
N SER A 178 16.12 2.98 9.41
CA SER A 178 17.21 3.32 10.33
C SER A 178 18.55 3.13 9.65
N VAL A 179 19.63 3.60 10.28
CA VAL A 179 21.01 3.40 9.81
C VAL A 179 21.36 1.91 9.65
N ASP A 180 20.77 1.03 10.46
CA ASP A 180 20.98 -0.41 10.37
C ASP A 180 20.23 -1.05 9.18
N GLY A 181 19.19 -0.37 8.69
CA GLY A 181 18.42 -0.76 7.51
C GLY A 181 19.06 -0.37 6.18
N LEU A 182 20.17 0.39 6.20
CA LEU A 182 20.89 0.81 4.99
C LEU A 182 21.72 -0.33 4.39
N ILE A 183 21.80 -0.33 3.06
CA ILE A 183 22.64 -1.24 2.26
C ILE A 183 24.06 -1.36 2.83
N ASP A 184 24.53 -2.59 2.97
CA ASP A 184 25.82 -2.91 3.57
C ASP A 184 26.53 -4.10 2.90
N PHE A 185 26.26 -4.36 1.62
CA PHE A 185 26.97 -5.41 0.86
C PHE A 185 28.49 -5.25 0.92
N THR A 186 28.99 -4.01 1.03
CA THR A 186 30.39 -3.69 1.30
C THR A 186 30.50 -2.50 2.26
N PRO A 187 31.64 -2.35 2.98
CA PRO A 187 31.90 -1.17 3.81
C PRO A 187 31.82 0.14 3.03
N GLU A 188 32.27 0.16 1.77
CA GLU A 188 32.25 1.36 0.92
C GLU A 188 30.83 1.76 0.54
N LEU A 189 29.97 0.79 0.16
CA LEU A 189 28.56 1.07 -0.12
C LEU A 189 27.83 1.53 1.14
N ARG A 190 28.15 0.94 2.30
CA ARG A 190 27.58 1.38 3.58
C ARG A 190 27.96 2.82 3.90
N GLN A 191 29.22 3.20 3.70
CA GLN A 191 29.66 4.57 3.93
C GLN A 191 28.99 5.56 2.96
N GLU A 192 28.92 5.23 1.68
CA GLU A 192 28.19 6.05 0.70
C GLU A 192 26.71 6.19 1.08
N ALA A 193 26.08 5.14 1.62
CA ALA A 193 24.68 5.20 2.08
C ALA A 193 24.54 6.14 3.28
N LEU A 194 25.46 6.07 4.25
CA LEU A 194 25.52 6.98 5.40
C LEU A 194 25.68 8.43 4.96
N ASP A 195 26.56 8.69 3.99
CA ASP A 195 26.78 10.02 3.46
C ASP A 195 25.52 10.56 2.75
N ILE A 196 24.81 9.70 1.99
CA ILE A 196 23.55 10.08 1.33
C ILE A 196 22.47 10.44 2.36
N VAL A 197 22.28 9.64 3.41
CA VAL A 197 21.22 9.89 4.39
C VAL A 197 21.54 10.97 5.40
N ALA A 198 22.81 11.44 5.46
CA ALA A 198 23.21 12.51 6.37
C ALA A 198 22.43 13.82 6.13
N ASP A 199 21.97 14.04 4.90
CA ASP A 199 21.15 15.19 4.51
C ASP A 199 19.64 14.97 4.73
N TYR A 200 19.22 13.85 5.35
CA TYR A 200 17.81 13.48 5.53
C TYR A 200 17.48 13.09 6.97
N LYS A 201 16.23 13.33 7.34
CA LYS A 201 15.67 12.86 8.61
C LYS A 201 15.15 11.44 8.44
N LEU A 202 15.88 10.48 8.98
CA LEU A 202 15.41 9.09 9.08
C LEU A 202 14.32 8.93 10.15
N GLY A 203 13.42 7.97 9.96
CA GLY A 203 12.34 7.72 10.91
C GLY A 203 11.33 6.66 10.48
N GLY A 204 10.29 6.54 11.29
CA GLY A 204 9.19 5.58 11.08
C GLY A 204 8.21 6.00 9.99
N LEU A 205 7.19 5.16 9.77
CA LEU A 205 6.15 5.34 8.74
C LEU A 205 5.39 6.68 8.79
N PHE A 206 5.35 7.34 9.97
CA PHE A 206 4.70 8.63 10.18
C PHE A 206 5.72 9.75 10.42
N ASN A 207 6.92 9.64 9.86
CA ASN A 207 7.87 10.74 9.84
C ASN A 207 7.37 11.82 8.86
N PRO A 208 7.06 13.04 9.30
CA PRO A 208 6.36 14.01 8.46
C PRO A 208 7.27 14.60 7.39
N PRO A 209 6.74 14.97 6.21
CA PRO A 209 7.47 15.73 5.19
C PRO A 209 8.13 16.99 5.78
N MET A 210 9.26 17.41 5.20
CA MET A 210 9.98 18.60 5.66
C MET A 210 10.00 19.69 4.60
N GLN A 211 9.91 20.95 5.04
CA GLN A 211 10.09 22.11 4.17
C GLN A 211 11.56 22.25 3.74
N LYS A 212 11.82 22.68 2.50
CA LYS A 212 13.15 22.95 1.94
C LYS A 212 14.06 23.83 2.82
N ASP A 213 13.49 24.83 3.49
CA ASP A 213 14.22 25.78 4.34
C ASP A 213 14.02 25.50 5.85
N ASN A 214 13.80 24.23 6.21
CA ASN A 214 13.60 23.84 7.61
C ASN A 214 14.82 24.20 8.49
N PRO A 215 14.60 24.46 9.80
CA PRO A 215 15.66 24.88 10.71
C PRO A 215 16.71 23.78 10.99
N GLU A 216 16.44 22.52 10.66
CA GLU A 216 17.40 21.42 10.81
C GLU A 216 18.42 21.40 9.65
N GLY A 217 18.19 22.16 8.57
CA GLY A 217 19.06 22.21 7.40
C GLY A 217 19.06 20.93 6.56
N LEU A 218 18.09 20.04 6.78
CA LEU A 218 17.95 18.77 6.06
C LEU A 218 17.19 18.98 4.75
N ILE A 219 17.36 18.09 3.77
CA ILE A 219 16.66 18.15 2.49
C ILE A 219 15.20 17.70 2.64
N GLY A 220 14.97 16.67 3.46
CA GLY A 220 13.68 16.02 3.58
C GLY A 220 13.68 14.96 4.67
N SER A 221 12.55 14.28 4.83
CA SER A 221 12.39 13.13 5.71
C SER A 221 12.17 11.86 4.91
N ALA A 222 12.60 10.74 5.49
CA ALA A 222 12.27 9.39 5.04
C ALA A 222 11.14 8.82 5.91
N TRP A 223 10.09 8.30 5.29
CA TRP A 223 9.09 7.47 5.95
C TRP A 223 8.92 6.16 5.19
N CYS A 224 8.80 5.06 5.92
CA CYS A 224 8.81 3.72 5.33
C CYS A 224 7.72 2.86 5.98
N PRO A 225 6.82 2.23 5.21
CA PRO A 225 6.76 2.34 3.75
C PRO A 225 6.30 3.74 3.29
N GLY A 226 6.73 4.12 2.10
CA GLY A 226 6.30 5.35 1.43
C GLY A 226 5.03 5.17 0.60
N GLU A 227 4.65 6.20 -0.14
CA GLU A 227 3.45 6.23 -0.98
C GLU A 227 3.43 5.18 -2.12
N LEU A 228 4.62 4.66 -2.49
CA LEU A 228 4.80 3.56 -3.44
C LEU A 228 5.26 2.25 -2.76
N GLY A 229 5.43 2.26 -1.43
CA GLY A 229 5.82 1.12 -0.62
C GLY A 229 4.63 0.26 -0.17
N GLY A 230 4.91 -0.80 0.58
CA GLY A 230 3.89 -1.68 1.14
C GLY A 230 3.00 -2.26 0.04
N THR A 231 1.68 -2.30 0.24
CA THR A 231 0.72 -2.73 -0.79
C THR A 231 0.23 -1.55 -1.62
N ASN A 232 0.17 -1.72 -2.94
CA ASN A 232 -0.33 -0.72 -3.88
C ASN A 232 -1.28 -1.35 -4.92
N ILE A 233 -1.90 -0.54 -5.77
CA ILE A 233 -2.98 -0.97 -6.68
C ILE A 233 -2.55 -2.09 -7.65
N THR A 234 -1.25 -2.16 -7.99
CA THR A 234 -0.71 -3.22 -8.84
C THR A 234 -0.39 -4.52 -8.10
N GLY A 235 -0.70 -4.58 -6.81
CA GLY A 235 -0.47 -5.72 -5.94
C GLY A 235 -1.61 -6.00 -4.97
N PRO A 236 -2.86 -6.17 -5.44
CA PRO A 236 -3.95 -6.51 -4.54
C PRO A 236 -3.68 -7.86 -3.85
N PRO A 237 -4.02 -7.98 -2.55
CA PRO A 237 -3.87 -9.24 -1.85
C PRO A 237 -4.82 -10.32 -2.41
N ALA A 238 -4.49 -11.58 -2.16
CA ALA A 238 -5.38 -12.71 -2.43
C ALA A 238 -5.56 -13.53 -1.14
N ALA A 239 -6.73 -14.12 -0.93
CA ALA A 239 -6.99 -14.97 0.23
C ALA A 239 -7.60 -16.32 -0.15
N ASP A 240 -7.31 -17.33 0.67
CA ASP A 240 -7.85 -18.68 0.57
C ASP A 240 -8.87 -18.93 1.69
N PRO A 241 -10.18 -18.92 1.39
CA PRO A 241 -11.22 -19.13 2.39
C PRO A 241 -11.26 -20.55 2.98
N GLN A 242 -10.60 -21.53 2.35
CA GLN A 242 -10.55 -22.89 2.88
C GLN A 242 -9.54 -23.04 4.02
N THR A 243 -8.47 -22.24 3.99
CA THR A 243 -7.38 -22.29 4.97
C THR A 243 -7.36 -21.08 5.89
N GLY A 244 -8.07 -20.01 5.54
CA GLY A 244 -8.03 -18.74 6.28
C GLY A 244 -6.71 -17.98 6.09
N ILE A 245 -5.96 -18.24 5.01
CA ILE A 245 -4.67 -17.60 4.75
C ILE A 245 -4.85 -16.48 3.73
N ILE A 246 -4.30 -15.30 4.03
CA ILE A 246 -4.13 -14.20 3.08
C ILE A 246 -2.67 -14.12 2.62
N TYR A 247 -2.46 -13.70 1.39
CA TYR A 247 -1.17 -13.51 0.76
C TYR A 247 -1.08 -12.06 0.31
N THR A 248 -0.12 -11.32 0.88
CA THR A 248 0.06 -9.90 0.62
C THR A 248 1.42 -9.68 -0.06
N ILE A 249 1.44 -8.85 -1.09
CA ILE A 249 2.67 -8.38 -1.72
C ILE A 249 3.03 -7.02 -1.12
N SER A 250 4.31 -6.86 -0.81
CA SER A 250 4.89 -5.58 -0.42
C SER A 250 6.12 -5.24 -1.25
N ARG A 251 6.30 -3.94 -1.47
CA ARG A 251 7.52 -3.33 -1.98
C ARG A 251 8.16 -2.53 -0.85
N THR A 252 9.43 -2.82 -0.56
CA THR A 252 10.24 -1.98 0.33
C THR A 252 10.66 -0.76 -0.45
N ASN A 253 10.01 0.36 -0.14
CA ASN A 253 10.31 1.66 -0.71
C ASN A 253 9.88 2.72 0.30
N CYS A 254 10.81 3.62 0.63
CA CYS A 254 10.53 4.77 1.46
C CYS A 254 10.07 5.98 0.64
N GLY A 255 9.26 6.84 1.24
CA GLY A 255 8.88 8.14 0.71
C GLY A 255 9.90 9.20 1.11
N TRP A 256 10.17 10.14 0.19
CA TRP A 256 11.19 11.19 0.32
C TRP A 256 10.68 12.49 -0.31
N ARG A 257 9.78 13.21 0.36
CA ARG A 257 9.25 14.47 -0.17
C ARG A 257 9.84 15.66 0.57
N THR A 258 10.30 16.62 -0.22
CA THR A 258 10.61 17.98 0.20
C THR A 258 9.42 18.86 -0.16
N ILE A 259 8.96 19.62 0.82
CA ILE A 259 7.87 20.58 0.69
C ILE A 259 8.46 21.96 0.36
N VAL A 260 7.87 22.65 -0.61
CA VAL A 260 8.24 24.00 -1.04
C VAL A 260 7.00 24.89 -1.02
N PRO A 261 7.14 26.22 -0.98
CA PRO A 261 6.00 27.12 -1.18
C PRO A 261 5.24 26.75 -2.45
N GLY A 262 3.91 26.71 -2.41
CA GLY A 262 3.12 26.26 -3.56
C GLY A 262 3.29 27.17 -4.77
N GLU A 263 3.58 28.46 -4.58
CA GLU A 263 3.95 29.38 -5.66
C GLU A 263 5.24 28.96 -6.39
N GLU A 264 6.24 28.43 -5.67
CA GLU A 264 7.47 27.89 -6.28
C GLU A 264 7.12 26.63 -7.10
N ARG A 265 6.24 25.78 -6.57
CA ARG A 265 5.80 24.56 -7.25
C ARG A 265 5.01 24.85 -8.53
N ASP A 266 4.11 25.83 -8.49
CA ASP A 266 3.21 26.14 -9.59
C ASP A 266 3.97 26.67 -10.82
N LEU A 267 5.04 27.44 -10.60
CA LEU A 267 5.96 27.90 -11.67
C LEU A 267 6.65 26.76 -12.43
N LEU A 268 6.68 25.54 -11.87
CA LEU A 268 7.30 24.37 -12.49
C LEU A 268 6.32 23.53 -13.32
N LEU A 269 5.04 23.89 -13.34
CA LEU A 269 4.01 23.21 -14.12
C LEU A 269 3.79 23.96 -15.43
N GLU A 270 3.91 23.26 -16.57
CA GLU A 270 3.63 23.85 -17.89
C GLU A 270 2.15 24.25 -18.01
N ARG A 271 1.26 23.51 -17.35
CA ARG A 271 -0.19 23.69 -17.37
C ARG A 271 -0.78 23.42 -15.98
N PRO A 272 -0.59 24.34 -15.01
CA PRO A 272 -1.18 24.17 -13.69
C PRO A 272 -2.71 24.11 -13.80
N THR A 273 -3.32 23.36 -12.89
CA THR A 273 -4.78 23.22 -12.79
C THR A 273 -5.26 23.79 -11.48
N GLY A 274 -6.41 24.44 -11.47
CA GLY A 274 -6.96 25.12 -10.29
C GLY A 274 -6.82 26.63 -10.37
N VAL A 275 -7.44 27.33 -9.42
CA VAL A 275 -7.39 28.81 -9.31
C VAL A 275 -6.83 29.27 -7.97
N THR A 276 -6.58 28.35 -7.05
CA THR A 276 -6.10 28.60 -5.69
C THR A 276 -4.78 27.86 -5.53
N ILE A 277 -3.73 28.60 -5.14
CA ILE A 277 -2.39 28.05 -4.90
C ILE A 277 -2.34 27.59 -3.45
N ALA A 278 -1.95 26.34 -3.21
CA ALA A 278 -1.69 25.84 -1.86
C ALA A 278 -0.52 26.61 -1.23
N GLU A 279 -0.53 26.84 0.08
CA GLU A 279 0.58 27.52 0.75
C GLU A 279 1.90 26.74 0.57
N PHE A 280 1.80 25.42 0.67
CA PHE A 280 2.89 24.49 0.47
C PHE A 280 2.47 23.32 -0.44
N ALA A 281 3.42 22.77 -1.16
CA ALA A 281 3.23 21.59 -1.99
C ALA A 281 4.55 20.80 -2.11
N VAL A 282 4.47 19.56 -2.57
CA VAL A 282 5.68 18.83 -2.97
C VAL A 282 6.38 19.57 -4.09
N GLY A 283 7.68 19.84 -3.92
CA GLY A 283 8.54 20.42 -4.95
C GLY A 283 8.79 19.48 -6.14
N MET A 284 9.93 19.64 -6.83
CA MET A 284 10.41 18.56 -7.72
C MET A 284 10.97 17.44 -6.84
N GLY A 285 10.07 16.61 -6.30
CA GLY A 285 10.45 15.45 -5.49
C GLY A 285 11.28 14.45 -6.29
N THR A 286 11.83 13.46 -5.60
CA THR A 286 12.35 12.24 -6.21
C THR A 286 11.23 11.19 -6.24
N PRO A 287 10.44 11.04 -7.32
CA PRO A 287 9.23 10.20 -7.30
C PRO A 287 9.53 8.71 -7.07
N ASN A 288 10.78 8.30 -7.34
CA ASN A 288 11.27 6.94 -7.13
C ASN A 288 12.19 6.83 -5.88
N GLY A 289 12.12 7.82 -4.99
CA GLY A 289 12.98 7.93 -3.81
C GLY A 289 14.40 8.42 -4.10
N VAL A 290 15.18 8.57 -3.03
CA VAL A 290 16.59 8.96 -3.10
C VAL A 290 17.40 7.83 -3.74
N ARG A 291 18.25 8.18 -4.72
CA ARG A 291 19.14 7.19 -5.35
C ARG A 291 20.19 6.74 -4.33
N GLY A 292 20.24 5.46 -4.04
CA GLY A 292 21.25 4.89 -3.17
C GLY A 292 22.65 4.82 -3.83
N PRO A 293 23.63 4.30 -3.08
CA PRO A 293 25.03 4.22 -3.49
C PRO A 293 25.20 3.61 -4.88
N ARG A 294 25.86 4.35 -5.79
CA ARG A 294 26.16 3.91 -7.16
C ARG A 294 24.93 3.45 -7.97
N GLY A 295 23.73 3.91 -7.60
CA GLY A 295 22.47 3.54 -8.25
C GLY A 295 21.83 2.24 -7.74
N LEU A 296 22.36 1.65 -6.67
CA LEU A 296 21.71 0.56 -5.94
C LEU A 296 20.61 1.09 -5.01
N PRO A 297 19.64 0.25 -4.59
CA PRO A 297 18.69 0.61 -3.54
C PRO A 297 19.39 1.01 -2.23
N LEU A 298 18.77 1.92 -1.49
CA LEU A 298 19.33 2.45 -0.25
C LEU A 298 19.08 1.48 0.93
N GLU A 299 17.91 0.86 0.94
CA GLU A 299 17.49 -0.13 1.93
C GLU A 299 18.20 -1.47 1.71
N LYS A 300 18.27 -2.31 2.74
CA LYS A 300 18.67 -3.72 2.60
C LYS A 300 17.60 -4.52 1.86
N PRO A 301 17.98 -5.56 1.08
CA PRO A 301 17.02 -6.50 0.52
C PRO A 301 16.30 -7.33 1.62
N PRO A 302 15.14 -7.92 1.29
CA PRO A 302 14.50 -7.94 -0.02
C PRO A 302 13.74 -6.64 -0.31
N TYR A 303 13.72 -6.22 -1.57
CA TYR A 303 13.05 -5.01 -2.05
C TYR A 303 11.58 -5.22 -2.42
N SER A 304 11.17 -6.48 -2.57
CA SER A 304 9.77 -6.87 -2.68
C SER A 304 9.58 -8.30 -2.20
N ARG A 305 8.46 -8.58 -1.55
CA ARG A 305 8.16 -9.90 -0.96
C ARG A 305 6.68 -10.21 -0.92
N ILE A 306 6.36 -11.49 -1.02
CA ILE A 306 5.03 -12.02 -0.76
C ILE A 306 5.04 -12.66 0.62
N THR A 307 4.11 -12.25 1.49
CA THR A 307 3.97 -12.75 2.85
C THR A 307 2.64 -13.50 2.98
N ALA A 308 2.69 -14.72 3.50
CA ALA A 308 1.51 -15.49 3.86
C ALA A 308 1.18 -15.27 5.34
N ILE A 309 -0.07 -14.90 5.62
CA ILE A 309 -0.55 -14.57 6.95
C ILE A 309 -1.76 -15.46 7.24
N ASP A 310 -1.70 -16.23 8.33
CA ASP A 310 -2.85 -16.99 8.81
C ASP A 310 -3.80 -16.04 9.54
N LEU A 311 -5.02 -15.85 9.06
CA LEU A 311 -6.00 -14.95 9.66
C LEU A 311 -6.80 -15.57 10.81
N ASN A 312 -6.61 -16.86 11.09
CA ASN A 312 -7.15 -17.50 12.29
C ASN A 312 -6.33 -17.14 13.52
N THR A 313 -5.02 -16.96 13.33
CA THR A 313 -4.09 -16.66 14.40
C THR A 313 -3.59 -15.23 14.33
N GLY A 314 -3.33 -14.74 13.12
CA GLY A 314 -2.67 -13.47 12.79
C GLY A 314 -1.17 -13.62 12.57
N ASP A 315 -0.65 -14.85 12.53
CA ASP A 315 0.79 -15.13 12.46
C ASP A 315 1.27 -15.14 10.99
N HIS A 316 2.49 -14.68 10.77
CA HIS A 316 3.17 -14.87 9.48
C HIS A 316 3.61 -16.33 9.38
N LEU A 317 3.17 -17.01 8.32
CA LEU A 317 3.53 -18.40 8.08
C LEU A 317 4.89 -18.50 7.39
N TRP A 318 5.07 -17.69 6.34
CA TRP A 318 6.29 -17.60 5.56
C TRP A 318 6.27 -16.32 4.73
N TRP A 319 7.43 -15.94 4.21
CA TRP A 319 7.55 -14.95 3.16
C TRP A 319 8.55 -15.44 2.10
N ILE A 320 8.39 -14.97 0.87
CA ILE A 320 9.34 -15.21 -0.24
C ILE A 320 9.68 -13.90 -0.95
N PRO A 321 10.88 -13.75 -1.52
CA PRO A 321 11.17 -12.64 -2.43
C PRO A 321 10.21 -12.68 -3.63
N ASN A 322 9.72 -11.53 -4.06
CA ASN A 322 8.90 -11.45 -5.27
C ASN A 322 9.79 -11.52 -6.51
N GLY A 323 10.01 -12.74 -7.03
CA GLY A 323 10.86 -12.98 -8.20
C GLY A 323 12.35 -12.96 -7.90
N GLY A 324 13.15 -12.94 -8.97
CA GLY A 324 14.61 -12.91 -8.93
C GLY A 324 15.20 -11.51 -8.71
N THR A 325 16.52 -11.46 -8.58
CA THR A 325 17.26 -10.19 -8.45
C THR A 325 17.32 -9.44 -9.77
N PRO A 326 16.97 -8.13 -9.83
CA PRO A 326 17.02 -7.35 -11.07
C PRO A 326 18.39 -7.34 -11.73
N ARG A 327 18.43 -7.36 -13.07
CA ARG A 327 19.68 -7.42 -13.85
C ARG A 327 20.67 -6.30 -13.52
N PHE A 328 20.18 -5.11 -13.19
CA PHE A 328 21.04 -3.97 -12.83
C PHE A 328 21.79 -4.17 -11.50
N ILE A 329 21.27 -5.03 -10.60
CA ILE A 329 21.94 -5.44 -9.35
C ILE A 329 22.89 -6.60 -9.64
N GLN A 330 22.43 -7.63 -10.37
CA GLN A 330 23.26 -8.80 -10.71
C GLN A 330 24.56 -8.40 -11.42
N ASN A 331 24.47 -7.47 -12.38
CA ASN A 331 25.60 -7.02 -13.19
C ASN A 331 26.30 -5.79 -12.61
N HIS A 332 25.96 -5.39 -11.37
CA HIS A 332 26.53 -4.18 -10.79
C HIS A 332 28.03 -4.36 -10.53
N PRO A 333 28.92 -3.46 -11.02
CA PRO A 333 30.36 -3.62 -10.86
C PRO A 333 30.82 -3.71 -9.40
N ALA A 334 30.13 -3.00 -8.49
CA ALA A 334 30.47 -3.02 -7.06
C ALA A 334 30.06 -4.30 -6.32
N LEU A 335 29.29 -5.19 -6.96
CA LEU A 335 28.79 -6.44 -6.35
C LEU A 335 29.46 -7.70 -6.94
N GLN A 336 30.42 -7.53 -7.84
CA GLN A 336 31.08 -8.66 -8.50
C GLN A 336 31.86 -9.51 -7.49
N GLY A 337 31.56 -10.81 -7.47
CA GLY A 337 32.18 -11.77 -6.54
C GLY A 337 31.59 -11.77 -5.12
N LEU A 338 30.53 -11.01 -4.87
CA LEU A 338 29.78 -11.06 -3.61
C LEU A 338 28.63 -12.07 -3.71
N ASP A 339 28.32 -12.71 -2.59
CA ASP A 339 27.11 -13.51 -2.43
C ASP A 339 25.96 -12.58 -2.04
N ILE A 340 25.09 -12.28 -3.00
CA ILE A 340 23.96 -11.37 -2.79
C ILE A 340 22.71 -12.19 -2.43
N PRO A 341 22.07 -11.92 -1.28
CA PRO A 341 20.86 -12.64 -0.90
C PRO A 341 19.73 -12.37 -1.91
N PRO A 342 18.73 -13.27 -2.01
CA PRO A 342 17.57 -13.05 -2.87
C PRO A 342 16.89 -11.71 -2.58
N THR A 343 16.87 -10.83 -3.58
CA THR A 343 16.42 -9.45 -3.37
C THR A 343 14.95 -9.24 -3.68
N GLY A 344 14.30 -10.14 -4.43
CA GLY A 344 13.05 -9.81 -5.13
C GLY A 344 13.26 -8.71 -6.19
N ASN A 345 12.19 -8.32 -6.88
CA ASN A 345 12.25 -7.59 -8.14
C ASN A 345 11.75 -6.12 -8.12
N ILE A 346 11.82 -5.42 -6.99
CA ILE A 346 11.42 -4.00 -6.77
C ILE A 346 10.00 -3.60 -7.22
N ASN A 347 9.18 -4.53 -7.68
CA ASN A 347 7.81 -4.30 -8.15
C ASN A 347 6.80 -5.04 -7.25
N HIS A 348 5.56 -4.58 -7.29
CA HIS A 348 4.40 -5.35 -6.84
C HIS A 348 4.12 -6.52 -7.79
N SER A 349 3.09 -7.30 -7.46
CA SER A 349 2.73 -8.52 -8.17
C SER A 349 1.22 -8.70 -8.16
N ALA A 350 0.64 -8.94 -9.32
CA ALA A 350 -0.70 -9.50 -9.38
C ALA A 350 -0.69 -10.90 -8.73
N LEU A 351 -1.61 -11.13 -7.79
CA LEU A 351 -1.77 -12.39 -7.06
C LEU A 351 -3.08 -13.08 -7.46
N MET A 352 -3.08 -14.41 -7.48
CA MET A 352 -4.28 -15.25 -7.60
C MET A 352 -4.07 -16.54 -6.84
N ILE A 353 -5.11 -17.05 -6.20
CA ILE A 353 -5.06 -18.34 -5.50
C ILE A 353 -6.01 -19.31 -6.17
N THR A 354 -5.59 -20.57 -6.22
CA THR A 354 -6.44 -21.72 -6.53
C THR A 354 -6.51 -22.63 -5.30
N PRO A 355 -7.37 -23.68 -5.33
CA PRO A 355 -7.39 -24.67 -4.26
C PRO A 355 -6.02 -25.32 -3.98
N THR A 356 -5.08 -25.31 -4.93
CA THR A 356 -3.80 -26.02 -4.82
C THR A 356 -2.57 -25.12 -4.84
N MET A 357 -2.65 -23.88 -5.33
CA MET A 357 -1.47 -23.05 -5.53
C MET A 357 -1.75 -21.55 -5.40
N LEU A 358 -0.70 -20.81 -5.06
CA LEU A 358 -0.60 -19.38 -5.27
C LEU A 358 0.03 -19.13 -6.63
N LEU A 359 -0.54 -18.21 -7.39
CA LEU A 359 -0.01 -17.70 -8.64
C LEU A 359 0.39 -16.24 -8.43
N HIS A 360 1.55 -15.86 -8.94
CA HIS A 360 2.00 -14.48 -8.91
C HIS A 360 2.84 -14.13 -10.15
N THR A 361 2.91 -12.86 -10.49
CA THR A 361 3.77 -12.38 -11.59
C THR A 361 5.03 -11.72 -11.05
N ALA A 362 6.18 -12.07 -11.60
CA ALA A 362 7.43 -11.42 -11.23
C ALA A 362 8.48 -11.56 -12.33
N ILE A 363 9.62 -10.91 -12.13
CA ILE A 363 10.80 -11.09 -12.97
C ILE A 363 11.52 -12.36 -12.53
N GLY A 364 12.02 -13.12 -13.50
CA GLY A 364 12.76 -14.35 -13.28
C GLY A 364 14.14 -14.14 -12.69
N ASP A 365 14.82 -15.27 -12.45
CA ASP A 365 16.15 -15.27 -11.85
C ASP A 365 17.23 -14.75 -12.83
N ASP A 366 16.89 -14.60 -14.11
CA ASP A 366 17.70 -13.88 -15.11
C ASP A 366 17.66 -12.35 -14.95
N GLY A 367 16.79 -11.84 -14.06
CA GLY A 367 16.69 -10.43 -13.72
C GLY A 367 16.03 -9.55 -14.78
N GLU A 368 15.43 -10.13 -15.83
CA GLU A 368 14.78 -9.38 -16.93
C GLU A 368 13.47 -10.00 -17.43
N THR A 369 13.35 -11.33 -17.50
CA THR A 369 12.20 -11.97 -18.15
C THR A 369 11.00 -12.03 -17.19
N PRO A 370 9.81 -11.56 -17.60
CA PRO A 370 8.61 -11.64 -16.77
C PRO A 370 7.97 -13.03 -16.85
N TYR A 371 7.61 -13.60 -15.71
CA TYR A 371 6.98 -14.90 -15.58
C TYR A 371 5.68 -14.83 -14.79
N LEU A 372 4.76 -15.75 -15.11
CA LEU A 372 3.72 -16.21 -14.20
C LEU A 372 4.27 -17.41 -13.43
N PHE A 373 4.46 -17.24 -12.14
CA PHE A 373 4.94 -18.26 -11.22
C PHE A 373 3.78 -19.00 -10.56
N SER A 374 4.01 -20.28 -10.31
CA SER A 374 3.18 -21.11 -9.41
C SER A 374 3.98 -21.45 -8.16
N VAL A 375 3.33 -21.31 -7.02
CA VAL A 375 3.93 -21.43 -5.69
C VAL A 375 3.04 -22.33 -4.83
N ASN A 376 3.67 -23.22 -4.05
CA ASN A 376 2.98 -23.97 -3.02
C ASN A 376 2.50 -22.99 -1.94
N LYS A 377 1.19 -22.80 -1.88
CA LYS A 377 0.58 -21.80 -0.97
C LYS A 377 0.79 -22.10 0.51
N ALA A 378 1.10 -23.34 0.88
CA ALA A 378 1.39 -23.70 2.26
C ALA A 378 2.85 -23.40 2.67
N THR A 379 3.80 -23.45 1.73
CA THR A 379 5.24 -23.40 2.04
C THR A 379 6.01 -22.24 1.41
N GLY A 380 5.45 -21.57 0.40
CA GLY A 380 6.14 -20.56 -0.40
C GLY A 380 7.08 -21.14 -1.47
N GLU A 381 7.19 -22.47 -1.59
CA GLU A 381 8.08 -23.10 -2.56
C GLU A 381 7.60 -22.89 -4.02
N ARG A 382 8.48 -22.41 -4.90
CA ARG A 382 8.20 -22.26 -6.33
C ARG A 382 8.04 -23.65 -6.96
N MET A 383 6.85 -23.93 -7.51
CA MET A 383 6.54 -25.21 -8.16
C MET A 383 6.80 -25.20 -9.67
N GLY A 384 6.78 -24.03 -10.28
CA GLY A 384 7.00 -23.87 -11.72
C GLY A 384 6.72 -22.46 -12.20
N SER A 385 7.01 -22.22 -13.48
CA SER A 385 6.85 -20.91 -14.12
C SER A 385 6.53 -21.05 -15.60
N VAL A 386 5.82 -20.07 -16.14
CA VAL A 386 5.64 -19.88 -17.58
C VAL A 386 5.97 -18.44 -17.93
N GLU A 387 6.71 -18.23 -19.01
CA GLU A 387 7.03 -16.88 -19.48
C GLU A 387 5.75 -16.13 -19.82
N SER A 388 5.71 -14.86 -19.45
CA SER A 388 4.59 -13.96 -19.71
C SER A 388 5.06 -12.80 -20.58
N PRO A 389 4.18 -12.15 -21.35
CA PRO A 389 4.60 -11.03 -22.19
C PRO A 389 4.84 -9.73 -21.41
N GLY A 390 4.66 -9.73 -20.08
CA GLY A 390 4.86 -8.57 -19.20
C GLY A 390 4.40 -8.87 -17.77
N LEU A 391 4.73 -7.96 -16.85
CA LEU A 391 4.26 -8.05 -15.46
C LEU A 391 2.75 -7.82 -15.35
N GLY A 392 2.12 -8.50 -14.39
CA GLY A 392 0.72 -8.26 -14.04
C GLY A 392 0.52 -6.94 -13.33
N MET A 393 -0.59 -6.25 -13.61
CA MET A 393 -0.95 -5.00 -12.92
C MET A 393 -2.13 -5.18 -11.96
N TYR A 394 -3.37 -5.34 -12.42
CA TYR A 394 -4.55 -5.14 -11.55
C TYR A 394 -5.23 -6.42 -11.04
N GLY A 395 -4.62 -7.59 -11.27
CA GLY A 395 -5.13 -8.90 -10.88
C GLY A 395 -5.15 -9.90 -12.05
N MET A 396 -5.65 -11.09 -11.77
CA MET A 396 -5.84 -12.17 -12.75
C MET A 396 -7.27 -12.67 -12.68
N MET A 397 -7.78 -13.21 -13.79
CA MET A 397 -9.05 -13.95 -13.79
C MET A 397 -8.85 -15.38 -14.24
N SER A 398 -9.72 -16.29 -13.77
CA SER A 398 -9.72 -17.68 -14.21
C SER A 398 -11.12 -18.13 -14.58
N TYR A 399 -11.23 -18.99 -15.59
CA TYR A 399 -12.50 -19.55 -16.05
C TYR A 399 -12.30 -20.92 -16.72
N MET A 400 -13.38 -21.69 -16.85
CA MET A 400 -13.37 -22.94 -17.60
C MET A 400 -13.78 -22.69 -19.04
N HIS A 401 -13.01 -23.24 -19.99
CA HIS A 401 -13.36 -23.24 -21.40
C HIS A 401 -12.84 -24.51 -22.08
N ASP A 402 -13.73 -25.22 -22.76
CA ASP A 402 -13.48 -26.52 -23.41
C ASP A 402 -12.80 -27.54 -22.47
N GLY A 403 -13.35 -27.68 -21.26
CA GLY A 403 -12.84 -28.61 -20.26
C GLY A 403 -11.49 -28.24 -19.63
N ARG A 404 -10.92 -27.08 -19.98
CA ARG A 404 -9.64 -26.59 -19.46
C ARG A 404 -9.80 -25.33 -18.62
N GLN A 405 -9.10 -25.28 -17.50
CA GLN A 405 -8.98 -24.05 -16.73
C GLN A 405 -8.04 -23.09 -17.47
N ARG A 406 -8.51 -21.88 -17.69
CA ARG A 406 -7.78 -20.77 -18.30
C ARG A 406 -7.48 -19.72 -17.23
N ILE A 407 -6.33 -19.08 -17.36
CA ILE A 407 -5.91 -17.92 -16.55
C ILE A 407 -5.66 -16.78 -17.51
N VAL A 408 -6.29 -15.63 -17.29
CA VAL A 408 -6.03 -14.41 -18.06
C VAL A 408 -5.25 -13.45 -17.18
N LEU A 409 -4.13 -13.01 -17.72
CA LEU A 409 -3.24 -12.03 -17.13
C LEU A 409 -3.33 -10.73 -17.91
N GLN A 410 -3.55 -9.62 -17.20
CA GLN A 410 -3.44 -8.30 -17.78
C GLN A 410 -2.00 -7.82 -17.70
N THR A 411 -1.41 -7.51 -18.85
CA THR A 411 -0.06 -6.94 -18.97
C THR A 411 -0.13 -5.58 -19.67
N PRO A 412 0.93 -4.75 -19.67
CA PRO A 412 0.92 -3.49 -20.40
C PRO A 412 0.47 -3.65 -21.86
N GLY A 413 -0.63 -2.99 -22.23
CA GLY A 413 -1.15 -2.95 -23.59
C GLY A 413 -1.84 -4.22 -24.12
N GLN A 414 -1.97 -5.30 -23.33
CA GLN A 414 -2.60 -6.55 -23.81
C GLN A 414 -3.12 -7.48 -22.70
N LEU A 415 -3.92 -8.47 -23.09
CA LEU A 415 -4.32 -9.60 -22.25
C LEU A 415 -3.65 -10.89 -22.75
N ALA A 416 -3.05 -11.65 -21.84
CA ALA A 416 -2.43 -12.94 -22.13
C ALA A 416 -3.26 -14.07 -21.48
N ALA A 417 -3.51 -15.16 -22.22
CA ALA A 417 -4.26 -16.30 -21.72
C ALA A 417 -3.38 -17.55 -21.62
N PHE A 418 -3.37 -18.18 -20.45
CA PHE A 418 -2.63 -19.39 -20.12
C PHE A 418 -3.61 -20.55 -19.86
N SER A 419 -3.12 -21.78 -20.02
CA SER A 419 -3.88 -22.99 -19.70
C SER A 419 -3.16 -23.82 -18.66
N LEU A 420 -3.90 -24.29 -17.67
CA LEU A 420 -3.37 -25.32 -16.78
C LEU A 420 -3.29 -26.66 -17.52
N PRO A 421 -2.24 -27.45 -17.27
CA PRO A 421 -2.11 -28.78 -17.85
C PRO A 421 -3.26 -29.67 -17.38
N THR A 422 -3.78 -30.51 -18.28
CA THR A 422 -4.74 -31.56 -17.98
C THR A 422 -3.98 -32.85 -17.69
N LYS A 423 -4.51 -33.76 -16.85
CA LYS A 423 -3.89 -35.07 -16.55
C LYS A 423 -3.53 -35.93 -17.78
N GLU A 424 -4.03 -35.57 -18.97
CA GLU A 424 -3.81 -36.27 -20.24
C GLU A 424 -2.65 -35.70 -21.09
N ASN A 425 -1.93 -34.65 -20.66
CA ASN A 425 -0.73 -34.13 -21.35
C ASN A 425 0.35 -33.66 -20.39
#